data_AF-A0A0B8WS33-F1
#
_entry.id   AF-A0A0B8WS33-F1
#
_cell.length_a   1.000
_cell.length_b   1.000
_cell.length_c   1.000
_cell.angle_alpha   90.00
_cell.angle_beta   90.00
_cell.angle_gamma   90.00
#
_symmetry.space_group_name_H-M   'P 1'
#
loop_
_entity.id
_entity.type
_entity.pdbx_description
1 polymer ?
#
loop_
_entity_poly.entity_id
_entity_poly.type
_entity_poly.pdbx_seq_one_letter_code
_entity_poly.pdbx_strand_id
1 'polypeptide(L)'
;MTTACQTSMLKQFGEVRPGMEKDDVLDLMGSPSRTQRFQGKDRWTYVFYDDRIRFEKEVQFFNGNAIYVGDIAQPEATKTASAIDAINDQKNKEIDEQIAKEVEQHRREYSDYEAKARGEDKVRYVPEFESIR
;
A
#
# COMPACT_ATOMS: atom_id res chain seq x y z
N MET A 1 -53.67 -3.33 15.65
CA MET A 1 -52.47 -3.08 14.82
C MET A 1 -51.47 -2.33 15.68
N THR A 2 -50.47 -3.02 16.21
CA THR A 2 -49.38 -2.38 16.96
C THR A 2 -48.48 -1.67 15.95
N THR A 3 -48.59 -0.35 15.88
CA THR A 3 -47.68 0.52 15.13
C THR A 3 -46.26 0.26 15.63
N ALA A 4 -45.47 -0.47 14.84
CA ALA A 4 -44.03 -0.55 15.05
C ALA A 4 -43.47 0.85 14.81
N CYS A 5 -43.09 1.55 15.88
CA CYS A 5 -42.15 2.65 15.76
C CYS A 5 -40.86 2.05 15.20
N GLN A 6 -40.67 2.13 13.88
CA GLN A 6 -39.37 1.93 13.25
C GLN A 6 -38.48 3.09 13.72
N THR A 7 -37.89 2.94 14.90
CA THR A 7 -36.73 3.75 15.27
C THR A 7 -35.67 3.43 14.22
N SER A 8 -35.30 4.43 13.42
CA SER A 8 -34.23 4.25 12.43
C SER A 8 -32.96 3.83 13.18
N MET A 9 -32.52 2.59 12.99
CA MET A 9 -31.31 2.02 13.62
C MET A 9 -30.07 2.91 13.36
N LEU A 10 -30.08 3.65 12.25
CA LEU A 10 -29.04 4.63 11.93
C LEU A 10 -29.01 5.80 12.93
N LYS A 11 -30.17 6.25 13.43
CA LYS A 11 -30.25 7.28 14.48
C LYS A 11 -29.77 6.74 15.83
N GLN A 12 -30.13 5.50 16.14
CA GLN A 12 -29.68 4.82 17.36
C GLN A 12 -28.15 4.64 17.38
N PHE A 13 -27.53 4.42 16.22
CA PHE A 13 -26.07 4.39 16.11
C PHE A 13 -25.41 5.71 16.54
N GLY A 14 -26.10 6.85 16.40
CA GLY A 14 -25.62 8.15 16.86
C GLY A 14 -25.51 8.26 18.40
N GLU A 15 -26.12 7.34 19.14
CA GLU A 15 -26.01 7.27 20.60
C GLU A 15 -24.73 6.55 21.05
N VAL A 16 -24.16 5.71 20.18
CA VAL A 16 -22.90 5.01 20.45
C VAL A 16 -21.75 6.00 20.48
N ARG A 17 -20.96 6.00 21.55
CA ARG A 17 -19.84 6.92 21.76
C ARG A 17 -18.56 6.18 22.10
N PRO A 18 -17.39 6.75 21.74
CA PRO A 18 -16.12 6.27 22.27
C PRO A 18 -16.14 6.27 23.80
N GLY A 19 -15.61 5.20 24.40
CA GLY A 19 -15.60 4.95 25.84
C GLY A 19 -16.63 3.92 26.29
N MET A 20 -17.68 3.65 25.51
CA MET A 20 -18.71 2.64 25.86
C MET A 20 -18.14 1.23 25.89
N GLU A 21 -18.61 0.40 26.82
CA GLU A 21 -18.23 -1.00 26.88
C GLU A 21 -18.92 -1.80 25.77
N LYS A 22 -18.34 -2.95 25.42
CA LYS A 22 -18.95 -3.84 24.42
C LYS A 22 -20.40 -4.20 24.73
N ASP A 23 -20.70 -4.45 25.99
CA ASP A 23 -22.03 -4.88 26.42
C ASP A 23 -23.04 -3.73 26.26
N ASP A 24 -22.68 -2.50 26.64
CA ASP A 24 -23.51 -1.31 26.39
C ASP A 24 -23.82 -1.12 24.89
N VAL A 25 -22.81 -1.34 24.03
CA VAL A 25 -22.99 -1.22 22.58
C VAL A 25 -23.88 -2.34 22.05
N LEU A 26 -23.78 -3.55 22.59
CA LEU A 26 -24.67 -4.67 22.23
C LEU A 26 -26.11 -4.43 22.69
N ASP A 27 -26.30 -3.83 23.86
CA ASP A 27 -27.63 -3.50 24.38
C ASP A 27 -28.29 -2.39 23.56
N LEU A 28 -27.50 -1.42 23.08
CA LEU A 28 -27.99 -0.32 22.24
C LEU A 28 -28.24 -0.74 20.79
N MET A 29 -27.29 -1.42 20.15
CA MET A 29 -27.32 -1.68 18.70
C MET A 29 -27.68 -3.11 18.32
N GLY A 30 -27.67 -4.03 19.28
CA GLY A 30 -27.74 -5.46 19.03
C GLY A 30 -26.45 -6.03 18.46
N SER A 31 -26.55 -7.22 17.89
CA SER A 31 -25.39 -7.89 17.29
C SER A 31 -24.93 -7.20 15.99
N PRO A 32 -23.62 -6.98 15.80
CA PRO A 32 -23.09 -6.39 14.58
C PRO A 32 -23.26 -7.32 13.37
N SER A 33 -23.34 -6.73 12.18
CA SER A 33 -23.43 -7.48 10.92
C SER A 33 -22.14 -8.25 10.61
N ARG A 34 -20.99 -7.70 11.00
CA ARG A 34 -19.68 -8.35 10.85
C ARG A 34 -18.79 -8.02 12.04
N THR A 35 -18.02 -9.01 12.49
CA THR A 35 -16.95 -8.83 13.47
C THR A 35 -15.62 -9.25 12.86
N GLN A 36 -14.56 -8.50 13.13
CA GLN A 36 -13.20 -8.81 12.71
C GLN A 36 -12.24 -8.40 13.81
N ARG A 37 -11.23 -9.22 14.08
CA ARG A 37 -10.13 -8.86 14.99
C ARG A 37 -8.91 -8.50 14.17
N PHE A 38 -8.37 -7.29 14.37
CA PHE A 38 -7.20 -6.80 13.64
C PHE A 38 -6.28 -6.02 14.57
N GLN A 39 -4.99 -6.38 14.60
CA GLN A 39 -3.97 -5.73 15.45
C GLN A 39 -4.37 -5.61 16.93
N GLY A 40 -5.01 -6.66 17.48
CA GLY A 40 -5.46 -6.68 18.88
C GLY A 40 -6.72 -5.86 19.17
N LYS A 41 -7.30 -5.20 18.16
CA LYS A 41 -8.57 -4.47 18.25
C LYS A 41 -9.70 -5.31 17.68
N ASP A 42 -10.88 -5.21 18.27
CA ASP A 42 -12.10 -5.83 17.72
C ASP A 42 -12.87 -4.79 16.93
N ARG A 43 -13.05 -5.01 15.64
CA ARG A 43 -13.81 -4.17 14.73
C ARG A 43 -15.17 -4.79 14.48
N TRP A 44 -16.21 -4.06 14.82
CA TRP A 44 -17.59 -4.41 14.56
C TRP A 44 -18.14 -3.49 13.49
N THR A 45 -18.85 -4.05 12.51
CA THR A 45 -19.44 -3.30 11.42
C THR A 45 -20.95 -3.50 11.44
N TYR A 46 -21.67 -2.39 11.38
CA TYR A 46 -23.12 -2.33 11.28
C TYR A 46 -23.50 -1.83 9.89
N VAL A 47 -24.39 -2.57 9.22
CA VAL A 47 -24.92 -2.21 7.91
C VAL A 47 -26.36 -1.78 8.06
N PHE A 48 -26.66 -0.53 7.68
CA PHE A 48 -27.99 0.04 7.69
C PHE A 48 -28.50 0.24 6.26
N TYR A 49 -29.81 0.11 6.07
CA TYR A 49 -30.48 0.40 4.82
C TYR A 49 -31.52 1.49 5.07
N ASP A 50 -31.37 2.63 4.41
CA ASP A 50 -32.35 3.72 4.43
C ASP A 50 -32.74 4.03 2.98
N ASP A 51 -34.00 3.82 2.62
CA ASP A 51 -34.55 4.04 1.28
C ASP A 51 -33.66 3.56 0.10
N ARG A 52 -33.07 2.37 0.26
CA ARG A 52 -32.15 1.66 -0.69
C ARG A 52 -30.70 2.14 -0.67
N ILE A 53 -30.34 3.13 0.13
CA ILE A 53 -28.97 3.54 0.35
C ILE A 53 -28.39 2.70 1.50
N ARG A 54 -27.28 2.01 1.23
CA ARG A 54 -26.52 1.24 2.22
C ARG A 54 -25.57 2.17 2.94
N PHE A 55 -25.74 2.29 4.26
CA PHE A 55 -24.80 2.96 5.14
C PHE A 55 -24.03 1.94 5.94
N GLU A 56 -22.72 2.10 6.03
CA GLU A 56 -21.90 1.23 6.84
C GLU A 56 -21.18 2.04 7.90
N LYS A 57 -21.35 1.60 9.15
CA LYS A 57 -20.66 2.19 10.29
C LYS A 57 -19.82 1.15 10.97
N GLU A 58 -18.73 1.56 11.58
CA GLU A 58 -17.89 0.70 12.38
C GLU A 58 -17.71 1.21 13.80
N VAL A 59 -17.54 0.26 14.71
CA VAL A 59 -17.09 0.48 16.08
C VAL A 59 -15.84 -0.36 16.28
N GLN A 60 -14.74 0.27 16.71
CA GLN A 60 -13.53 -0.45 17.08
C GLN A 60 -13.41 -0.47 18.60
N PHE A 61 -13.07 -1.63 19.15
CA PHE A 61 -12.87 -1.85 20.58
C PHE A 61 -11.42 -2.19 20.87
N PHE A 62 -10.94 -1.73 22.01
CA PHE A 62 -9.67 -2.10 22.59
C PHE A 62 -9.85 -2.28 24.10
N ASN A 63 -9.38 -3.40 24.64
CA ASN A 63 -9.56 -3.76 26.05
C ASN A 63 -11.01 -3.70 26.55
N GLY A 64 -11.99 -4.03 25.69
CA GLY A 64 -13.41 -4.04 26.05
C GLY A 64 -14.16 -2.73 25.79
N ASN A 65 -13.45 -1.64 25.48
CA ASN A 65 -14.06 -0.30 25.36
C ASN A 65 -13.97 0.20 23.91
N ALA A 66 -15.01 0.90 23.46
CA ALA A 66 -15.07 1.51 22.14
C ALA A 66 -14.03 2.63 22.04
N ILE A 67 -13.06 2.51 21.16
CA ILE A 67 -12.04 3.52 20.89
C ILE A 67 -12.35 4.36 19.64
N TYR A 68 -13.21 3.83 18.76
CA TYR A 68 -13.61 4.49 17.52
C TYR A 68 -15.06 4.14 17.22
N VAL A 69 -15.82 5.14 16.79
CA VAL A 69 -17.21 5.01 16.33
C VAL A 69 -17.35 5.94 15.14
N GLY A 70 -17.74 5.41 13.98
CA GLY A 70 -17.83 6.25 12.78
C GLY A 70 -18.11 5.49 11.51
N ASP A 71 -17.78 6.10 10.38
CA ASP A 71 -17.77 5.44 9.07
C ASP A 71 -16.67 4.40 8.99
N ILE A 72 -16.82 3.41 8.11
CA ILE A 72 -15.76 2.41 7.89
C ILE A 72 -14.46 3.12 7.55
N ALA A 73 -13.40 2.80 8.30
CA ALA A 73 -12.06 3.23 7.99
C ALA A 73 -11.65 2.61 6.64
N GLN A 74 -11.81 3.39 5.57
CA GLN A 74 -11.27 3.03 4.26
C GLN A 74 -9.74 3.04 4.34
N PRO A 75 -9.04 2.08 3.74
CA PRO A 75 -7.60 2.16 3.63
C PRO A 75 -7.25 3.48 2.94
N GLU A 76 -6.21 4.17 3.43
CA GLU A 76 -5.69 5.37 2.77
C GLU A 76 -5.49 5.07 1.28
N ALA A 77 -5.94 5.96 0.39
CA ALA A 77 -5.93 5.74 -1.06
C ALA A 77 -4.56 5.30 -1.60
N THR A 78 -3.48 5.71 -0.93
CA THR A 78 -2.08 5.36 -1.19
C THR A 78 -1.71 3.89 -0.95
N LYS A 79 -2.54 3.14 -0.19
CA LYS A 79 -2.36 1.71 0.10
C LYS A 79 -3.38 0.82 -0.61
N THR A 80 -4.11 1.37 -1.56
CA THR A 80 -4.94 0.56 -2.45
C THR A 80 -4.05 -0.29 -3.34
N ALA A 81 -4.56 -1.46 -3.78
CA ALA A 81 -3.82 -2.36 -4.67
C ALA A 81 -3.33 -1.60 -5.91
N SER A 82 -4.19 -0.77 -6.52
CA SER A 82 -3.81 0.05 -7.68
C SER A 82 -2.69 1.04 -7.41
N ALA A 83 -2.65 1.65 -6.22
CA ALA A 83 -1.58 2.58 -5.86
C ALA A 83 -0.25 1.85 -5.62
N ILE A 84 -0.30 0.65 -5.03
CA ILE A 84 0.88 -0.20 -4.83
C ILE A 84 1.41 -0.72 -6.16
N ASP A 85 0.52 -1.15 -7.07
CA ASP A 85 0.87 -1.61 -8.41
C ASP A 85 1.59 -0.50 -9.20
N ALA A 86 1.08 0.73 -9.16
CA ALA A 86 1.72 1.88 -9.80
C ALA A 86 3.12 2.17 -9.24
N ILE A 87 3.31 2.06 -7.92
CA ILE A 87 4.62 2.25 -7.27
C ILE A 87 5.59 1.14 -7.69
N ASN A 88 5.13 -0.11 -7.74
CA ASN A 88 5.95 -1.24 -8.15
C ASN A 88 6.37 -1.14 -9.61
N ASP A 89 5.46 -0.75 -10.50
CA ASP A 89 5.76 -0.53 -11.92
C ASP A 89 6.81 0.56 -12.11
N GLN A 90 6.72 1.65 -11.34
CA GLN A 90 7.72 2.71 -11.39
C GLN A 90 9.09 2.23 -10.90
N LYS A 91 9.15 1.48 -9.79
CA LYS A 91 10.39 0.90 -9.28
C LYS A 91 11.01 -0.11 -10.25
N ASN A 92 10.20 -0.95 -10.88
CA ASN A 92 10.70 -1.93 -11.85
C ASN A 92 11.39 -1.22 -13.03
N LYS A 93 10.79 -0.13 -13.55
CA LYS A 93 11.43 0.69 -14.60
C LYS A 93 12.75 1.30 -14.15
N GLU A 94 12.82 1.85 -12.93
CA GLU A 94 14.06 2.42 -12.39
C GLU A 94 15.17 1.37 -12.24
N ILE A 95 14.80 0.15 -11.83
CA ILE A 95 15.74 -0.98 -11.72
C ILE A 95 16.24 -1.39 -13.12
N ASP A 96 15.34 -1.52 -14.10
CA ASP A 96 15.71 -1.86 -15.47
C ASP A 96 16.66 -0.82 -16.08
N GLU A 97 16.42 0.47 -15.83
CA GLU A 97 17.30 1.56 -16.26
C GLU A 97 18.67 1.52 -15.58
N GLN A 98 18.73 1.17 -14.30
CA GLN A 98 20.00 1.01 -13.57
C GLN A 98 20.80 -0.18 -14.11
N ILE A 99 20.15 -1.33 -14.30
CA ILE A 99 20.78 -2.53 -14.88
C ILE A 99 21.33 -2.21 -16.27
N ALA A 100 20.57 -1.51 -17.11
CA ALA A 100 21.04 -1.12 -18.44
C ALA A 100 22.30 -0.23 -18.38
N LYS A 101 22.36 0.72 -17.45
CA LYS A 101 23.54 1.56 -17.24
C LYS A 101 24.74 0.76 -16.72
N GLU A 102 24.50 -0.14 -15.78
CA GLU A 102 25.55 -0.98 -15.18
C GLU A 102 26.16 -1.94 -16.22
N VAL A 103 25.33 -2.58 -17.05
CA VAL A 103 25.80 -3.42 -18.16
C VAL A 103 26.64 -2.62 -19.16
N GLU A 104 26.20 -1.41 -19.52
CA GLU A 104 26.94 -0.55 -20.44
C GLU A 104 28.27 -0.08 -19.84
N GLN A 105 28.31 0.25 -18.55
CA GLN A 105 29.56 0.56 -17.84
C GLN A 105 30.52 -0.62 -17.83
N HIS A 106 30.06 -1.80 -17.40
CA HIS A 106 30.87 -3.01 -17.38
C HIS A 106 31.39 -3.39 -18.76
N ARG A 107 30.58 -3.19 -19.81
CA ARG A 107 31.02 -3.40 -21.20
C ARG A 107 32.18 -2.49 -21.57
N ARG A 108 32.12 -1.20 -21.21
CA ARG A 108 33.20 -0.24 -21.46
C ARG A 108 34.45 -0.58 -20.67
N GLU A 109 34.31 -0.86 -19.38
CA GLU A 109 35.42 -1.27 -18.51
C GLU A 109 36.15 -2.51 -19.04
N TYR A 110 35.38 -3.50 -19.53
CA TYR A 110 35.94 -4.71 -20.12
C TYR A 110 36.70 -4.40 -21.42
N SER A 111 36.12 -3.57 -22.29
CA SER A 111 36.78 -3.12 -23.53
C SER A 111 38.09 -2.37 -23.24
N ASP A 112 38.08 -1.48 -22.25
CA ASP A 112 39.26 -0.70 -21.85
C ASP A 112 40.35 -1.61 -21.26
N TYR A 113 39.95 -2.60 -20.45
CA TYR A 113 40.87 -3.62 -19.94
C TYR A 113 41.51 -4.43 -21.09
N GLU A 114 40.71 -4.85 -22.06
CA GLU A 114 41.20 -5.63 -23.20
C GLU A 114 42.19 -4.83 -24.07
N ALA A 115 41.89 -3.56 -24.37
CA ALA A 115 42.79 -2.68 -25.12
C ALA A 115 44.13 -2.47 -24.39
N LYS A 116 44.09 -2.27 -23.06
CA LYS A 116 45.29 -2.17 -22.21
C LYS A 116 46.09 -3.47 -22.22
N ALA A 117 45.42 -4.62 -22.10
CA ALA A 117 46.06 -5.94 -22.10
C ALA A 117 46.77 -6.26 -23.43
N ARG A 118 46.16 -5.88 -24.57
CA ARG A 118 46.75 -6.04 -25.91
C ARG A 118 47.90 -5.06 -26.19
N GLY A 119 48.09 -4.05 -25.34
CA GLY A 119 49.14 -3.05 -25.50
C GLY A 119 48.91 -2.09 -26.67
N GLU A 120 47.66 -1.93 -27.11
CA GLU A 120 47.27 -0.99 -28.17
C GLU A 120 47.53 0.48 -27.75
N ASP A 121 47.62 0.74 -26.44
CA ASP A 121 47.97 2.03 -25.85
C ASP A 121 49.50 2.32 -25.85
N LYS A 122 50.34 1.34 -26.21
CA LYS A 122 51.79 1.51 -26.29
C LYS A 122 52.22 1.85 -27.73
N VAL A 123 52.66 3.08 -27.96
CA VAL A 123 53.25 3.52 -29.24
C VAL A 123 54.41 2.60 -29.62
N ARG A 124 54.25 1.82 -30.69
CA ARG A 124 55.34 1.02 -31.27
C ARG A 124 56.20 1.91 -32.16
N TYR A 125 57.46 2.10 -31.78
CA TYR A 125 58.46 2.78 -32.62
C TYR A 125 58.71 1.96 -33.90
N VAL A 126 58.46 2.56 -35.06
CA VAL A 126 58.81 2.01 -36.37
C VAL A 126 59.93 2.90 -36.94
N PRO A 127 61.18 2.44 -37.04
CA PRO A 127 62.24 3.24 -37.63
C PRO A 127 61.96 3.47 -39.11
N GLU A 128 62.07 4.71 -39.56
CA GLU A 128 62.04 5.06 -40.98
C GLU A 128 63.34 4.59 -41.63
N PHE A 129 63.24 3.74 -42.65
CA PHE A 129 64.39 3.31 -43.44
C PHE A 129 64.50 4.19 -44.69
N GLU A 130 65.60 4.92 -44.81
CA GLU A 130 65.97 5.56 -46.08
C GLU A 130 66.45 4.49 -47.07
N SER A 131 65.93 4.51 -48.29
CA SER A 131 66.34 3.58 -49.35
C SER A 131 67.73 3.96 -49.87
N ILE A 132 68.69 3.04 -49.75
CA ILE A 132 70.04 3.20 -50.32
C ILE A 132 69.93 3.19 -51.86
N ARG A 133 70.45 4.24 -52.51
CA ARG A 133 70.62 4.32 -53.98
C ARG A 133 71.99 3.85 -54.41
#